data_AF-A0A969HH82-F1
#
_entry.id   AF-A0A969HH82-F1
#
_cell.length_a   1.000
_cell.length_b   1.000
_cell.length_c   1.000
_cell.angle_alpha   90.00
_cell.angle_beta   90.00
_cell.angle_gamma   90.00
#
_symmetry.space_group_name_H-M   'P 1'
#
loop_
_entity.id
_entity.type
_entity.pdbx_description
1 polymer ?
#
loop_
_entity_poly.entity_id
_entity_poly.type
_entity_poly.pdbx_seq_one_letter_code
_entity_poly.pdbx_strand_id
1 'polypeptide(L)'
;MDFLDTAYEILRQAGKPLHYIEITRRGQTAGILDSKGQTPEASMGSRLYVDTKRPSSRFRRVTGGIDVGHHQETQRLGLPEHGRHFGGGAPI
;
A
#
# COMPACT_ATOMS: atom_id res chain seq x y z
N MET A 1 5.43 13.65 -10.92
CA MET A 1 5.24 12.27 -10.40
C MET A 1 5.03 11.34 -11.59
N ASP A 2 5.69 10.19 -11.66
CA ASP A 2 5.41 9.21 -12.72
C ASP A 2 4.24 8.29 -12.34
N PHE A 3 3.67 7.61 -13.34
CA PHE A 3 2.61 6.63 -13.17
C PHE A 3 3.02 5.48 -12.25
N LEU A 4 4.26 4.98 -12.36
CA LEU A 4 4.76 3.91 -11.49
C LEU A 4 4.89 4.38 -10.05
N ASP A 5 5.39 5.59 -9.83
CA ASP A 5 5.56 6.14 -8.48
C ASP A 5 4.21 6.34 -7.78
N THR A 6 3.23 6.85 -8.52
CA THR A 6 1.85 6.95 -8.05
C THR A 6 1.26 5.58 -7.72
N ALA A 7 1.48 4.58 -8.58
CA ALA A 7 1.02 3.22 -8.33
C ALA A 7 1.63 2.62 -7.07
N TYR A 8 2.92 2.89 -6.83
CA TYR A 8 3.63 2.45 -5.65
C TYR A 8 3.04 3.06 -4.37
N GLU A 9 2.81 4.37 -4.35
CA GLU A 9 2.23 5.05 -3.18
C GLU A 9 0.80 4.53 -2.89
N ILE A 10 -0.03 4.38 -3.91
CA ILE A 10 -1.40 3.87 -3.75
C ILE A 10 -1.41 2.44 -3.22
N LEU A 11 -0.55 1.55 -3.74
CA LEU A 11 -0.46 0.18 -3.26
C LEU A 11 0.10 0.11 -1.84
N ARG A 12 1.06 0.97 -1.51
CA ARG A 12 1.60 1.11 -0.16
C ARG A 12 0.53 1.53 0.83
N GLN A 13 -0.24 2.58 0.51
CA GLN A 13 -1.37 3.05 1.32
C GLN A 13 -2.49 2.02 1.43
N ALA A 14 -2.75 1.26 0.36
CA ALA A 14 -3.85 0.29 0.33
C ALA A 14 -3.61 -0.95 1.19
N GLY A 15 -2.36 -1.33 1.46
CA GLY A 15 -2.08 -2.53 2.27
C GLY A 15 -2.28 -3.85 1.55
N LYS A 16 -2.69 -3.84 0.28
CA LYS A 16 -3.19 -5.03 -0.42
C LYS A 16 -2.96 -4.94 -1.93
N PRO A 17 -2.91 -6.09 -2.62
CA PRO A 17 -2.89 -6.10 -4.07
C PRO A 17 -4.13 -5.44 -4.64
N LEU A 18 -3.93 -4.53 -5.60
CA LEU A 18 -5.01 -3.86 -6.31
C LEU A 18 -4.89 -4.07 -7.82
N HIS A 19 -6.03 -3.95 -8.49
CA HIS A 19 -6.10 -3.92 -9.94
C HIS A 19 -5.62 -2.56 -10.47
N TYR A 20 -4.96 -2.52 -11.63
CA TYR A 20 -4.40 -1.27 -12.19
C TYR A 20 -5.45 -0.16 -12.40
N ILE A 21 -6.68 -0.54 -12.72
CA ILE A 21 -7.82 0.40 -12.83
C ILE A 21 -8.07 1.09 -11.48
N GLU A 22 -8.13 0.30 -10.42
CA GLU A 22 -8.38 0.78 -9.06
C GLU A 22 -7.22 1.67 -8.58
N ILE A 23 -5.98 1.27 -8.88
CA ILE A 23 -4.78 2.08 -8.58
C ILE A 23 -4.89 3.46 -9.25
N THR A 24 -5.24 3.47 -10.53
CA THR A 24 -5.37 4.70 -11.33
C THR A 24 -6.50 5.59 -10.79
N ARG A 25 -7.64 4.99 -10.46
CA ARG A 25 -8.80 5.69 -9.90
C ARG A 25 -8.46 6.32 -8.55
N ARG A 26 -7.81 5.58 -7.66
CA ARG A 26 -7.35 6.09 -6.37
C ARG A 26 -6.29 7.18 -6.52
N GLY A 27 -5.36 7.04 -7.46
CA GLY A 27 -4.36 8.07 -7.76
C GLY A 27 -4.99 9.39 -8.21
N GLN A 28 -6.03 9.33 -9.04
CA GLN A 28 -6.80 10.51 -9.46
C GLN A 28 -7.61 11.09 -8.31
N THR A 29 -8.32 10.26 -7.54
CA THR A 29 -9.10 10.70 -6.37
C THR A 29 -8.21 11.35 -5.30
N ALA A 30 -6.99 10.83 -5.11
CA ALA A 30 -6.02 11.38 -4.17
C ALA A 30 -5.31 12.64 -4.70
N GLY A 31 -5.54 13.04 -5.95
CA GLY A 31 -4.88 14.19 -6.58
C GLY A 31 -3.37 13.98 -6.81
N ILE A 32 -2.88 12.74 -6.69
CA ILE A 32 -1.46 12.39 -6.87
C ILE A 32 -1.17 12.17 -8.37
N LEU A 33 -2.13 11.58 -9.09
CA LEU A 33 -2.04 11.33 -10.53
C LEU A 33 -2.73 12.45 -11.30
N ASP A 34 -1.95 13.41 -11.81
CA ASP A 34 -2.43 14.33 -12.84
C ASP A 34 -2.28 13.67 -14.21
N SER A 35 -3.40 13.26 -14.80
CA SER A 35 -3.39 12.63 -16.11
C SER A 35 -4.33 13.36 -17.06
N LYS A 36 -3.77 14.18 -17.96
CA LYS A 36 -4.49 14.92 -19.02
C LYS A 36 -4.83 14.09 -20.26
N GLY A 37 -4.70 12.76 -20.19
CA GLY A 37 -4.88 11.84 -21.32
C GLY A 37 -6.26 11.19 -21.37
N GLN A 38 -6.67 10.73 -22.57
CA GLN A 38 -7.98 10.09 -22.80
C GLN A 38 -8.18 8.76 -22.04
N THR A 39 -7.11 8.08 -21.60
CA THR A 39 -7.22 6.79 -20.90
C THR A 39 -6.05 6.54 -19.92
N PRO A 40 -6.10 7.13 -18.71
CA PRO A 40 -5.06 6.95 -17.70
C PRO A 40 -4.92 5.48 -17.26
N GLU A 41 -6.02 4.72 -17.25
CA GLU A 41 -6.04 3.32 -16.80
C GLU A 41 -5.25 2.40 -17.74
N ALA A 42 -5.42 2.56 -19.04
CA ALA A 42 -4.69 1.80 -20.05
C ALA A 42 -3.19 2.13 -20.03
N SER A 43 -2.87 3.41 -19.81
CA SER A 43 -1.48 3.88 -19.68
C SER A 43 -0.81 3.28 -18.44
N MET A 44 -1.51 3.28 -17.30
CA MET A 44 -1.02 2.67 -16.06
C MET A 44 -0.82 1.16 -16.20
N GLY A 45 -1.81 0.45 -16.76
CA GLY A 45 -1.72 -0.99 -16.99
C GLY A 45 -0.52 -1.37 -17.88
N SER A 46 -0.29 -0.61 -18.96
CA SER A 46 0.83 -0.85 -19.88
C SER A 46 2.19 -0.67 -19.19
N ARG A 47 2.34 0.39 -18.40
CA ARG A 47 3.59 0.67 -17.65
C ARG A 47 3.86 -0.39 -16.59
N LEU A 48 2.84 -0.76 -15.80
CA LEU A 48 2.96 -1.83 -14.81
C LEU A 48 3.28 -3.17 -15.46
N TYR A 49 2.68 -3.48 -16.62
CA TYR A 49 2.96 -4.71 -17.34
C TYR A 49 4.40 -4.79 -17.86
N VAL A 50 4.94 -3.70 -18.40
CA VAL A 50 6.35 -3.65 -18.82
C VAL A 50 7.27 -3.72 -17.61
N ASP A 51 6.95 -2.99 -16.54
CA ASP A 51 7.81 -2.96 -15.35
C ASP A 51 7.85 -4.31 -14.64
N THR A 52 6.70 -4.98 -14.44
CA THR A 52 6.63 -6.32 -13.82
C THR A 52 7.39 -7.41 -14.57
N LYS A 53 7.74 -7.20 -15.85
CA LYS A 53 8.63 -8.10 -16.61
C LYS A 53 10.11 -7.91 -16.27
N ARG A 54 10.47 -6.81 -15.62
CA ARG A 54 11.85 -6.48 -15.28
C ARG A 54 12.23 -7.18 -13.98
N PRO A 55 13.43 -7.78 -13.89
CA PRO A 55 13.90 -8.42 -12.66
C PRO A 55 14.14 -7.42 -11.52
N SER A 56 14.32 -6.14 -11.83
CA SER A 56 14.46 -5.04 -10.86
C SER A 56 13.13 -4.34 -10.54
N SER A 57 11.99 -4.93 -10.91
CA SER A 57 10.68 -4.35 -10.65
C SER A 57 10.37 -4.29 -9.16
N ARG A 58 9.77 -3.18 -8.74
CA ARG A 58 9.20 -3.02 -7.40
C ARG A 58 7.79 -3.63 -7.28
N PHE A 59 7.22 -4.05 -8.41
CA PHE A 59 5.87 -4.56 -8.50
C PHE A 59 5.89 -6.08 -8.68
N ARG A 60 5.03 -6.76 -7.94
CA ARG A 60 4.84 -8.21 -8.03
C ARG A 60 3.43 -8.52 -8.46
N ARG A 61 3.31 -9.33 -9.51
CA ARG A 61 2.01 -9.83 -9.95
C ARG A 61 1.57 -10.98 -9.06
N VAL A 62 0.38 -10.85 -8.47
CA VAL A 62 -0.24 -11.87 -7.62
C VAL A 62 -1.60 -12.28 -8.20
N THR A 63 -2.19 -13.35 -7.71
CA THR A 63 -3.47 -13.93 -8.20
C THR A 63 -4.66 -12.96 -8.21
N GLY A 64 -4.56 -11.80 -7.54
CA GLY A 64 -5.61 -10.77 -7.50
C GLY A 64 -5.21 -9.39 -8.02
N GLY A 65 -4.01 -9.19 -8.58
CA GLY A 65 -3.57 -7.88 -9.05
C GLY A 65 -2.08 -7.62 -8.89
N ILE A 66 -1.73 -6.36 -8.65
CA ILE A 66 -0.36 -5.91 -8.45
C ILE A 66 -0.16 -5.58 -6.97
N ASP A 67 0.93 -6.06 -6.39
CA ASP A 67 1.39 -5.83 -5.02
C ASP A 67 2.79 -5.19 -5.03
N VAL A 68 3.14 -4.41 -4.00
CA VAL A 68 4.49 -3.80 -3.84
C VAL A 68 5.27 -4.35 -2.65
N GLY A 69 4.75 -5.37 -1.97
CA GLY A 69 5.39 -5.95 -0.79
C GLY A 69 5.35 -5.00 0.40
N HIS A 70 4.53 -5.32 1.40
CA HIS A 70 4.55 -4.59 2.66
C HIS A 70 5.78 -4.99 3.48
N HIS A 71 6.76 -4.09 3.61
CA HIS A 71 7.64 -4.10 4.78
C HIS A 71 6.75 -3.70 5.96
N GLN A 72 6.07 -4.69 6.54
CA GLN A 72 5.34 -4.50 7.78
C GLN A 72 6.39 -4.20 8.85
N GLU A 73 6.69 -2.92 9.05
CA GLU A 73 7.10 -2.49 10.37
C GLU A 73 5.89 -2.73 11.25
N THR A 74 5.88 -3.92 11.86
CA THR A 74 5.07 -4.24 13.02
C THR A 74 5.57 -3.33 14.13
N GLN A 75 5.24 -2.05 14.02
CA GLN A 75 5.31 -1.12 15.14
C GLN A 75 4.31 -1.65 16.14
N ARG A 76 4.86 -2.44 17.05
CA ARG A 76 4.42 -2.67 18.41
C ARG A 76 3.59 -1.48 18.87
N LEU A 77 2.26 -1.55 18.69
CA LEU A 77 1.38 -0.81 19.55
C LEU A 77 1.45 -1.56 20.87
N GLY A 78 2.42 -1.17 21.69
CA GLY A 78 2.46 -1.51 23.09
C GLY A 78 1.14 -1.07 23.69
N LEU A 79 0.25 -2.03 23.91
CA LEU A 79 -0.84 -1.85 24.84
C LEU A 79 -0.17 -1.70 26.21
N PRO A 80 -0.34 -0.58 26.93
CA PRO A 80 0.16 -0.50 28.28
C PRO A 80 -0.58 -1.55 29.10
N GLU A 81 0.18 -2.52 29.58
CA GLU A 81 -0.13 -3.36 30.73
C GLU A 81 -0.60 -2.45 31.88
N HIS A 82 -1.91 -2.18 31.94
CA HIS A 82 -2.51 -1.61 33.13
C HIS A 82 -2.39 -2.68 34.20
N GLY A 83 -1.37 -2.49 35.03
CA GLY A 83 -1.07 -3.31 36.19
C GLY A 83 -2.35 -3.61 36.94
N ARG A 84 -2.63 -4.91 37.10
CA ARG A 84 -3.61 -5.36 38.07
C ARG A 84 -3.31 -4.68 39.39
N HIS A 85 -4.28 -3.87 39.80
CA HIS A 85 -4.48 -3.35 41.12
C HIS A 85 -4.04 -4.39 42.17
N PHE A 86 -2.98 -4.08 42.90
CA PHE A 86 -2.59 -4.82 44.09
C PHE A 86 -3.71 -4.68 45.12
N GLY A 87 -4.54 -5.72 45.23
CA GLY A 87 -5.34 -5.96 46.42
C GLY A 87 -4.52 -6.82 47.38
N GLY A 88 -4.14 -6.29 48.54
CA GLY A 88 -3.52 -7.10 49.58
C GLY A 88 -2.83 -6.31 50.69
N GLY A 89 -3.64 -5.88 51.67
CA GLY A 89 -3.31 -5.89 53.10
C GLY A 89 -2.01 -5.24 53.60
N ALA A 90 -2.17 -4.04 54.17
CA ALA A 90 -1.28 -3.52 55.21
C ALA A 90 -1.45 -4.32 56.54
N PRO A 91 -0.47 -4.24 57.47
CA PRO A 91 -0.08 -5.32 58.37
C PRO A 91 -0.82 -5.37 59.71
N ILE A 92 -0.68 -6.48 60.43
CA ILE A 92 -0.84 -6.57 61.89
C ILE A 92 0.53 -6.71 62.55
#